data_AF-A0A016WUL3-F1
#
_entry.id   AF-A0A016WUL3-F1
#
_cell.length_a   1.000
_cell.length_b   1.000
_cell.length_c   1.000
_cell.angle_alpha   90.00
_cell.angle_beta   90.00
_cell.angle_gamma   90.00
#
_symmetry.space_group_name_H-M   'P 1'
#
loop_
_entity.id
_entity.type
_entity.pdbx_description
1 polymer ?
#
loop_
_entity_poly.entity_id
_entity_poly.type
_entity_poly.pdbx_seq_one_letter_code
_entity_poly.pdbx_strand_id
1 'polypeptide(L)'
;CDMFTYSQKFEHCLNSHDNFREVVDEYKPNILFILARYVRLLTFPKTNVTLEAEGVVKETTARLLELSQNVKDHVFVFNAIPSPILNFQLIHANAIRGHKQIIPDMYLNSTIDMEHARERLAKSVSMCPKCSIIDYESVLTTNGTFQVYDNRTKVILMNKNWHFTPLGLHRLRPLYKSVCENTGY
;
A
#
# COMPACT_ATOMS: atom_id res chain seq x y z
N CYS A 1 -3.73 9.40 6.70
CA CYS A 1 -3.22 10.40 5.76
C CYS A 1 -2.47 9.70 4.64
N ASP A 2 -2.35 10.34 3.47
CA ASP A 2 -1.60 9.82 2.33
C ASP A 2 -0.30 10.61 2.21
N MET A 3 0.83 9.92 2.03
CA MET A 3 2.15 10.55 1.96
C MET A 3 2.34 11.29 0.63
N PHE A 4 1.75 10.77 -0.44
CA PHE A 4 2.05 11.19 -1.81
C PHE A 4 1.06 12.21 -2.33
N THR A 5 -0.17 12.15 -1.84
CA THR A 5 -1.23 13.02 -2.31
C THR A 5 -1.96 13.68 -1.17
N TYR A 6 -2.36 14.92 -1.39
CA TYR A 6 -3.14 15.64 -0.42
C TYR A 6 -4.51 14.98 -0.19
N SER A 7 -4.88 14.80 1.08
CA SER A 7 -6.19 14.28 1.48
C SER A 7 -7.04 15.41 2.07
N GLN A 8 -8.00 15.92 1.29
CA GLN A 8 -9.00 16.90 1.77
C GLN A 8 -9.97 16.32 2.81
N LYS A 9 -9.98 14.98 2.97
CA LYS A 9 -10.99 14.30 3.78
C LYS A 9 -10.79 14.49 5.28
N PHE A 10 -9.56 14.80 5.72
CA PHE A 10 -9.24 14.93 7.13
C PHE A 10 -8.24 16.06 7.36
N GLU A 11 -8.60 17.04 8.18
CA GLU A 11 -7.76 18.22 8.49
C GLU A 11 -6.38 17.85 9.06
N HIS A 12 -6.31 16.79 9.88
CA HIS A 12 -5.03 16.29 10.40
C HIS A 12 -4.10 15.69 9.34
N CYS A 13 -4.56 15.55 8.09
CA CYS A 13 -3.79 15.02 6.97
C CYS A 13 -3.29 16.10 6.00
N LEU A 14 -3.60 17.37 6.25
CA LEU A 14 -3.22 18.48 5.37
C LEU A 14 -1.71 18.53 5.13
N ASN A 15 -0.93 18.37 6.20
CA ASN A 15 0.53 18.52 6.18
C ASN A 15 1.25 17.18 6.35
N SER A 16 0.59 16.04 6.09
CA SER A 16 1.22 14.74 6.34
C SER A 16 2.47 14.54 5.49
N HIS A 17 2.48 15.09 4.27
CA HIS A 17 3.66 15.04 3.41
C HIS A 17 4.87 15.74 4.03
N ASP A 18 4.68 16.94 4.60
CA ASP A 18 5.77 17.72 5.21
C ASP A 18 6.39 16.97 6.38
N ASN A 19 5.58 16.30 7.21
CA ASN A 19 6.09 15.47 8.31
C ASN A 19 7.01 14.33 7.80
N PHE A 20 6.64 13.67 6.69
CA PHE A 20 7.50 12.62 6.11
C PHE A 20 8.76 13.19 5.49
N ARG A 21 8.67 14.34 4.80
CA ARG A 21 9.82 15.03 4.22
C ARG A 21 10.81 15.45 5.29
N GLU A 22 10.34 16.05 6.38
CA GLU A 22 11.18 16.51 7.49
C GLU A 22 11.97 15.36 8.11
N VAL A 23 11.35 14.21 8.35
CA VAL A 23 12.06 13.02 8.85
C VAL A 23 13.10 12.53 7.84
N VAL A 24 12.79 12.48 6.54
CA VAL A 24 13.78 12.03 5.54
C VAL A 24 14.94 13.03 5.42
N ASP A 25 14.69 14.33 5.54
CA ASP A 25 15.71 15.39 5.52
C ASP A 25 16.59 15.37 6.79
N GLU A 26 16.01 15.08 7.95
CA GLU A 26 16.73 14.96 9.22
C GLU A 26 17.65 13.73 9.22
N TYR A 27 17.11 12.56 8.89
CA TYR A 27 17.85 11.29 9.04
C TYR A 27 18.69 10.91 7.83
N LYS A 28 18.42 11.47 6.64
CA LYS A 28 19.15 11.24 5.37
C LYS A 28 19.49 9.76 5.12
N PRO A 29 18.48 8.87 5.06
CA PRO A 29 18.72 7.44 5.09
C PRO A 29 19.45 6.96 3.84
N ASN A 30 20.23 5.89 3.99
CA ASN A 30 20.77 5.14 2.85
C ASN A 30 19.66 4.55 2.00
N ILE A 31 18.72 3.88 2.66
CA ILE A 31 17.58 3.20 2.04
C ILE A 31 16.31 3.69 2.73
N LEU A 32 15.31 4.03 1.93
CA LEU A 32 13.97 4.40 2.42
C LEU A 32 12.95 3.35 1.97
N PHE A 33 12.17 2.81 2.91
CA PHE A 33 11.00 2.00 2.60
C PHE A 33 9.72 2.82 2.81
N ILE A 34 8.88 2.90 1.78
CA ILE A 34 7.60 3.60 1.82
C ILE A 34 6.46 2.58 1.80
N LEU A 35 5.68 2.58 2.89
CA LEU A 35 4.42 1.85 2.99
C LEU A 35 3.27 2.87 3.08
N ALA A 36 2.47 2.98 2.02
CA ALA A 36 1.39 3.96 1.92
C ALA A 36 0.04 3.32 1.56
N ARG A 37 -1.05 4.04 1.83
CA ARG A 37 -2.43 3.61 1.58
C ARG A 37 -2.94 3.98 0.17
N TYR A 38 -2.24 4.86 -0.55
CA TYR A 38 -2.53 5.26 -1.94
C TYR A 38 -3.98 5.61 -2.23
N VAL A 39 -4.64 6.33 -1.33
CA VAL A 39 -6.10 6.49 -1.34
C VAL A 39 -6.58 7.11 -2.66
N ARG A 40 -5.88 8.13 -3.16
CA ARG A 40 -6.28 8.81 -4.41
C ARG A 40 -5.97 7.99 -5.66
N LEU A 41 -4.90 7.19 -5.67
CA LEU A 41 -4.60 6.31 -6.80
C LEU A 41 -5.67 5.22 -6.99
N LEU A 42 -6.31 4.82 -5.88
CA LEU A 42 -7.37 3.80 -5.84
C LEU A 42 -8.76 4.35 -6.20
N THR A 43 -8.95 5.67 -6.27
CA THR A 43 -10.28 6.30 -6.44
C THR A 43 -10.77 6.34 -7.89
N PHE A 44 -9.88 6.27 -8.88
CA PHE A 44 -10.23 6.54 -10.28
C PHE A 44 -10.29 5.23 -11.12
N PRO A 45 -11.47 4.83 -11.63
CA PRO A 45 -11.56 3.67 -12.54
C PRO A 45 -10.94 3.98 -13.91
N LYS A 46 -10.55 2.94 -14.67
CA LYS A 46 -9.96 3.08 -16.02
C LYS A 46 -10.77 3.96 -16.98
N THR A 47 -12.10 3.85 -16.91
CA THR A 47 -13.02 4.55 -17.82
C THR A 47 -12.99 6.07 -17.68
N ASN A 48 -12.40 6.58 -16.59
CA ASN A 48 -12.22 8.00 -16.33
C ASN A 48 -10.72 8.34 -16.37
N VAL A 49 -10.16 8.46 -17.58
CA VAL A 49 -8.88 9.16 -17.79
C VAL A 49 -9.16 10.66 -17.67
N THR A 50 -9.33 11.11 -16.43
CA THR A 50 -9.55 12.52 -16.11
C THR A 50 -8.22 13.21 -15.90
N LEU A 51 -8.17 14.52 -16.17
CA LEU A 51 -7.04 15.39 -15.80
C LEU A 51 -6.63 15.22 -14.32
N GLU A 52 -7.57 14.86 -13.46
CA GLU A 52 -7.33 14.56 -12.05
C GLU A 52 -6.49 13.31 -11.83
N ALA A 53 -6.73 12.23 -12.59
CA ALA A 53 -5.95 10.99 -12.48
C ALA A 53 -4.50 11.20 -12.93
N GLU A 54 -4.28 11.99 -13.99
CA GLU A 54 -2.94 12.41 -14.40
C GLU A 54 -2.28 13.33 -13.37
N GLY A 55 -3.06 14.24 -12.77
CA GLY A 55 -2.63 15.09 -11.68
C GLY A 55 -2.12 14.28 -10.48
N VAL A 56 -2.80 13.19 -10.12
CA VAL A 56 -2.37 12.27 -9.05
C VAL A 56 -1.03 11.60 -9.35
N VAL A 57 -0.83 11.13 -10.59
CA VAL A 57 0.46 10.55 -11.01
C VAL A 57 1.57 11.60 -10.91
N LYS A 58 1.33 12.81 -11.42
CA LYS A 58 2.30 13.92 -11.38
C LYS A 58 2.65 14.32 -9.94
N GLU A 59 1.66 14.44 -9.07
CA GLU A 59 1.84 14.77 -7.65
C GLU A 59 2.65 13.67 -6.95
N THR A 60 2.28 12.40 -7.14
CA THR A 60 3.00 11.25 -6.58
C THR A 60 4.45 11.21 -7.04
N THR A 61 4.70 11.43 -8.34
CA THR A 61 6.06 11.50 -8.91
C THR A 61 6.87 12.64 -8.27
N ALA A 62 6.29 13.85 -8.17
CA ALA A 62 6.98 14.99 -7.58
C ALA A 62 7.38 14.71 -6.14
N ARG A 63 6.51 14.09 -5.34
CA ARG A 63 6.80 13.74 -3.93
C ARG A 63 7.83 12.64 -3.80
N LEU A 64 7.80 11.62 -4.67
CA LEU A 64 8.85 10.60 -4.73
C LEU A 64 10.21 11.21 -5.06
N LEU A 65 10.26 12.11 -6.05
CA LEU A 65 11.49 12.80 -6.42
C LEU A 65 12.03 13.64 -5.28
N GLU A 66 11.17 14.44 -4.62
CA GLU A 66 11.53 15.25 -3.46
C GLU A 66 12.13 14.41 -2.33
N LEU A 67 11.46 13.33 -1.92
CA LEU A 67 11.98 12.43 -0.88
C LEU A 67 13.32 11.80 -1.32
N SER A 68 13.43 11.37 -2.57
CA SER A 68 14.62 10.69 -3.09
C SER A 68 15.89 11.55 -3.13
N GLN A 69 15.76 12.89 -3.10
CA GLN A 69 16.91 13.80 -3.07
C GLN A 69 17.76 13.61 -1.81
N ASN A 70 17.10 13.33 -0.69
CA ASN A 70 17.72 13.15 0.63
C ASN A 70 17.97 11.67 0.99
N VAL A 71 17.68 10.73 0.08
CA VAL A 71 17.98 9.31 0.25
C VAL A 71 19.25 8.99 -0.52
N LYS A 72 20.26 8.40 0.13
CA LYS A 72 21.56 8.21 -0.50
C LYS A 72 21.49 7.22 -1.66
N ASP A 73 20.98 6.01 -1.40
CA ASP A 73 21.14 4.86 -2.27
C ASP A 73 19.82 4.51 -2.97
N HIS A 74 18.78 4.08 -2.25
CA HIS A 74 17.56 3.55 -2.87
C HIS A 74 16.26 3.84 -2.11
N VAL A 75 15.15 3.99 -2.85
CA VAL A 75 13.79 4.16 -2.32
C VAL A 75 12.93 2.99 -2.75
N PHE A 76 12.49 2.18 -1.80
CA PHE A 76 11.57 1.09 -2.04
C PHE A 76 10.13 1.52 -1.75
N VAL A 77 9.27 1.38 -2.74
CA VAL A 77 7.86 1.76 -2.66
C VAL A 77 7.00 0.50 -2.64
N PHE A 78 6.35 0.23 -1.52
CA PHE A 78 5.49 -0.94 -1.39
C PHE A 78 4.26 -0.78 -2.30
N ASN A 79 3.93 -1.80 -3.08
CA ASN A 79 2.86 -1.71 -4.07
C ASN A 79 1.48 -1.49 -3.42
N ALA A 80 0.55 -0.92 -4.18
CA ALA A 80 -0.82 -0.73 -3.73
C ALA A 80 -1.51 -2.08 -3.43
N ILE A 81 -2.12 -2.18 -2.24
CA ILE A 81 -2.89 -3.35 -1.77
C ILE A 81 -4.40 -3.10 -1.89
N PRO A 82 -5.20 -4.16 -2.15
CA PRO A 82 -6.66 -4.11 -2.05
C PRO A 82 -7.10 -3.67 -0.66
N SER A 83 -8.16 -2.87 -0.60
CA SER A 83 -8.82 -2.54 0.66
C SER A 83 -9.92 -3.56 0.96
N PRO A 84 -10.00 -4.08 2.20
CA PRO A 84 -11.15 -4.86 2.62
C PRO A 84 -12.45 -4.04 2.60
N ILE A 85 -13.59 -4.70 2.45
CA ILE A 85 -14.90 -4.07 2.64
C ILE A 85 -15.07 -3.61 4.09
N LEU A 86 -15.96 -2.63 4.28
CA LEU A 86 -16.36 -2.23 5.63
C LEU A 86 -16.92 -3.43 6.39
N ASN A 87 -16.57 -3.54 7.66
CA ASN A 87 -17.03 -4.60 8.57
C ASN A 87 -16.60 -6.04 8.21
N PHE A 88 -15.63 -6.24 7.30
CA PHE A 88 -15.16 -7.59 6.94
C PHE A 88 -14.79 -8.44 8.17
N GLN A 89 -14.22 -7.83 9.23
CA GLN A 89 -13.85 -8.52 10.46
C GLN A 89 -15.06 -9.09 11.21
N LEU A 90 -16.22 -8.42 11.17
CA LEU A 90 -17.45 -8.90 11.80
C LEU A 90 -18.06 -10.04 10.96
N ILE A 91 -18.06 -9.88 9.63
CA ILE A 91 -18.51 -10.93 8.71
C ILE A 91 -17.65 -12.19 8.90
N HIS A 92 -16.34 -12.01 9.04
CA HIS A 92 -15.38 -13.08 9.29
C HIS A 92 -15.62 -13.79 10.62
N ALA A 93 -15.77 -13.04 11.72
CA ALA A 93 -16.07 -13.61 13.02
C ALA A 93 -17.39 -14.41 13.01
N ASN A 94 -18.42 -13.90 12.34
CA ASN A 94 -19.71 -14.59 12.20
C ASN A 94 -19.60 -15.85 11.32
N ALA A 95 -18.80 -15.82 10.26
CA ALA A 95 -18.55 -16.99 9.42
C ALA A 95 -17.86 -18.11 10.21
N ILE A 96 -16.84 -17.77 11.02
CA ILE A 96 -16.14 -18.73 11.90
C ILE A 96 -17.13 -19.32 12.91
N ARG A 97 -17.89 -18.49 13.64
CA ARG A 97 -18.86 -18.96 14.65
C ARG A 97 -19.94 -19.85 14.05
N GLY A 98 -20.40 -19.50 12.84
CA GLY A 98 -21.43 -20.24 12.12
C GLY A 98 -20.91 -21.41 11.29
N HIS A 99 -19.61 -21.75 11.35
CA HIS A 99 -18.98 -22.78 10.51
C HIS A 99 -19.25 -22.61 9.01
N LYS A 100 -19.39 -21.36 8.55
CA LYS A 100 -19.65 -21.04 7.14
C LYS A 100 -18.34 -21.04 6.35
N GLN A 101 -18.43 -21.43 5.08
CA GLN A 101 -17.31 -21.29 4.16
C GLN A 101 -16.91 -19.81 4.05
N ILE A 102 -15.61 -19.56 4.09
CA ILE A 102 -15.03 -18.23 3.96
C ILE A 102 -14.42 -18.13 2.56
N ILE A 103 -14.89 -17.14 1.79
CA ILE A 103 -14.42 -16.86 0.44
C ILE A 103 -13.64 -15.54 0.50
N PRO A 104 -12.30 -15.55 0.36
CA PRO A 104 -11.49 -14.34 0.55
C PRO A 104 -11.88 -13.16 -0.34
N ASP A 105 -12.25 -13.40 -1.60
CA ASP A 105 -12.65 -12.34 -2.53
C ASP A 105 -13.86 -11.54 -2.05
N MET A 106 -14.78 -12.17 -1.30
CA MET A 106 -15.95 -11.47 -0.75
C MET A 106 -15.58 -10.43 0.31
N TYR A 107 -14.35 -10.46 0.83
CA TYR A 107 -13.87 -9.45 1.77
C TYR A 107 -13.19 -8.27 1.09
N LEU A 108 -12.95 -8.30 -0.22
CA LEU A 108 -12.26 -7.24 -0.94
C LEU A 108 -13.27 -6.29 -1.56
N ASN A 109 -12.94 -5.00 -1.58
CA ASN A 109 -13.78 -4.02 -2.25
C ASN A 109 -13.62 -4.11 -3.77
N SER A 110 -14.60 -4.74 -4.44
CA SER A 110 -14.60 -4.93 -5.89
C SER A 110 -14.76 -3.64 -6.70
N THR A 111 -15.09 -2.51 -6.07
CA THR A 111 -15.16 -1.21 -6.75
C THR A 111 -13.78 -0.61 -7.01
N ILE A 112 -12.73 -1.15 -6.39
CA ILE A 112 -11.36 -0.65 -6.54
C ILE A 112 -10.71 -1.35 -7.72
N ASP A 113 -10.31 -0.54 -8.69
CA ASP A 113 -9.54 -0.99 -9.85
C ASP A 113 -8.05 -1.09 -9.48
N MET A 114 -7.68 -2.23 -8.89
CA MET A 114 -6.35 -2.47 -8.37
C MET A 114 -5.27 -2.49 -9.46
N GLU A 115 -5.58 -3.01 -10.63
CA GLU A 115 -4.67 -3.06 -11.76
C GLU A 115 -4.24 -1.64 -12.14
N HIS A 116 -5.20 -0.73 -12.34
CA HIS A 116 -4.90 0.65 -12.73
C HIS A 116 -4.25 1.46 -11.62
N ALA A 117 -4.62 1.23 -10.36
CA ALA A 117 -3.93 1.86 -9.23
C ALA A 117 -2.45 1.49 -9.20
N ARG A 118 -2.13 0.21 -9.45
CA ARG A 118 -0.75 -0.30 -9.54
C ARG A 118 -0.03 0.22 -10.78
N GLU A 119 -0.69 0.30 -11.93
CA GLU A 119 -0.12 0.92 -13.15
C GLU A 119 0.27 2.39 -12.93
N ARG A 120 -0.60 3.16 -12.28
CA ARG A 120 -0.32 4.57 -11.97
C ARG A 120 0.86 4.71 -11.01
N LEU A 121 0.92 3.88 -9.98
CA LEU A 121 2.06 3.85 -9.06
C LEU A 121 3.35 3.47 -9.80
N ALA A 122 3.30 2.45 -10.66
CA ALA A 122 4.43 2.02 -11.48
C ALA A 122 4.93 3.15 -12.39
N LYS A 123 4.01 3.90 -13.02
CA LYS A 123 4.34 5.08 -13.84
C LYS A 123 5.04 6.17 -13.00
N SER A 124 4.58 6.42 -11.78
CA SER A 124 5.25 7.38 -10.89
C SER A 124 6.63 6.91 -10.46
N VAL A 125 6.76 5.63 -10.07
CA VAL A 125 8.03 5.04 -9.65
C VAL A 125 9.04 5.00 -10.80
N SER A 126 8.62 4.69 -12.03
CA SER A 126 9.53 4.65 -13.20
C SER A 126 10.15 6.01 -13.53
N MET A 127 9.56 7.11 -13.05
CA MET A 127 10.08 8.47 -13.23
C MET A 127 11.06 8.89 -12.10
N CYS A 128 11.26 8.05 -11.08
CA CYS A 128 12.22 8.27 -10.01
C CYS A 128 13.42 7.30 -10.15
N PRO A 129 14.62 7.78 -10.51
CA PRO A 129 15.78 6.91 -10.80
C PRO A 129 16.25 6.02 -9.64
N LYS A 130 16.03 6.47 -8.40
CA LYS A 130 16.38 5.72 -7.18
C LYS A 130 15.23 4.84 -6.67
N CYS A 131 14.08 4.84 -7.33
CA CYS A 131 12.89 4.20 -6.80
C CYS A 131 12.64 2.84 -7.46
N SER A 132 12.18 1.85 -6.67
CA SER A 132 11.61 0.60 -7.21
C SER A 132 10.42 0.13 -6.39
N ILE A 133 9.55 -0.66 -7.03
CA ILE A 133 8.39 -1.25 -6.37
C ILE A 133 8.80 -2.55 -5.65
N ILE A 134 8.28 -2.73 -4.43
CA ILE A 134 8.23 -4.04 -3.77
C ILE A 134 6.78 -4.53 -3.79
N ASP A 135 6.56 -5.74 -4.31
CA ASP A 135 5.22 -6.35 -4.33
C ASP A 135 5.02 -7.34 -3.17
N TYR A 136 3.80 -7.38 -2.64
CA TYR A 136 3.38 -8.28 -1.56
C TYR A 136 2.85 -9.62 -2.05
N GLU A 137 2.66 -9.80 -3.36
CA GLU A 137 1.94 -10.96 -3.91
C GLU A 137 2.45 -12.29 -3.37
N SER A 138 3.78 -12.45 -3.28
CA SER A 138 4.43 -13.67 -2.81
C SER A 138 4.09 -14.04 -1.35
N VAL A 139 3.62 -13.08 -0.54
CA VAL A 139 3.41 -13.26 0.91
C VAL A 139 1.96 -13.08 1.36
N LEU A 140 1.17 -12.30 0.63
CA LEU A 140 -0.23 -11.99 1.00
C LEU A 140 -1.25 -12.46 -0.04
N THR A 141 -0.86 -13.22 -1.07
CA THR A 141 -1.82 -13.81 -2.01
C THR A 141 -1.81 -15.35 -1.96
N THR A 142 -2.93 -15.93 -2.35
CA THR A 142 -3.07 -17.38 -2.55
C THR A 142 -3.94 -17.57 -3.77
N ASN A 143 -3.42 -18.29 -4.78
CA ASN A 143 -4.08 -18.48 -6.08
C ASN A 143 -4.53 -17.17 -6.74
N GLY A 144 -3.73 -16.11 -6.62
CA GLY A 144 -4.03 -14.78 -7.19
C GLY A 144 -4.94 -13.90 -6.33
N THR A 145 -5.54 -14.43 -5.26
CA THR A 145 -6.42 -13.65 -4.37
C THR A 145 -5.66 -13.11 -3.16
N PHE A 146 -5.80 -11.82 -2.89
CA PHE A 146 -5.27 -11.20 -1.67
C PHE A 146 -5.96 -11.73 -0.41
N GLN A 147 -5.17 -12.09 0.60
CA GLN A 147 -5.63 -12.71 1.82
C GLN A 147 -5.69 -11.67 2.94
N VAL A 148 -6.90 -11.40 3.44
CA VAL A 148 -7.13 -10.53 4.61
C VAL A 148 -7.13 -11.31 5.93
N TYR A 149 -6.96 -12.62 5.87
CA TYR A 149 -6.83 -13.54 7.01
C TYR A 149 -5.90 -14.71 6.63
N ASP A 150 -5.32 -15.36 7.62
CA ASP A 150 -4.49 -16.54 7.41
C ASP A 150 -5.35 -17.78 7.13
N ASN A 151 -5.14 -18.44 5.99
CA ASN A 151 -6.03 -19.53 5.57
C ASN A 151 -5.98 -20.76 6.48
N ARG A 152 -4.92 -20.94 7.29
CA ARG A 152 -4.81 -22.07 8.23
C ARG A 152 -5.49 -21.77 9.57
N THR A 153 -5.10 -20.67 10.21
CA THR A 153 -5.54 -20.29 11.56
C THR A 153 -6.83 -19.49 11.58
N LYS A 154 -7.26 -18.97 10.41
CA LYS A 154 -8.38 -18.04 10.25
C LYS A 154 -8.22 -16.75 11.05
N VAL A 155 -6.99 -16.39 11.42
CA VAL A 155 -6.71 -15.12 12.12
C VAL A 155 -6.59 -13.99 11.09
N ILE A 156 -7.26 -12.87 11.33
CA ILE A 156 -7.24 -11.70 10.45
C ILE A 156 -5.84 -11.06 10.35
N LEU A 157 -5.44 -10.73 9.13
CA LEU A 157 -4.17 -10.07 8.82
C LEU A 157 -4.30 -8.55 8.76
N MET A 158 -5.53 -8.04 8.68
CA MET A 158 -5.85 -6.61 8.73
C MET A 158 -6.91 -6.32 9.78
N ASN A 159 -6.97 -5.09 10.30
CA ASN A 159 -7.99 -4.65 11.25
C ASN A 159 -9.12 -3.85 10.57
N LYS A 160 -10.13 -3.45 11.34
CA LYS A 160 -11.32 -2.71 10.84
C LYS A 160 -11.00 -1.37 10.15
N ASN A 161 -9.81 -0.83 10.39
CA ASN A 161 -9.32 0.43 9.81
C ASN A 161 -8.35 0.19 8.63
N TRP A 162 -8.28 -1.05 8.14
CA TRP A 162 -7.42 -1.49 7.03
C TRP A 162 -5.92 -1.36 7.29
N HIS A 163 -5.51 -1.38 8.56
CA HIS A 163 -4.10 -1.54 8.91
C HIS A 163 -3.76 -3.01 9.10
N PHE A 164 -2.53 -3.41 8.78
CA PHE A 164 -2.05 -4.75 9.11
C PHE A 164 -2.08 -5.01 10.61
N THR A 165 -2.50 -6.20 11.01
CA THR A 165 -2.33 -6.71 12.38
C THR A 165 -0.86 -7.11 12.60
N PRO A 166 -0.43 -7.36 13.86
CA PRO A 166 0.91 -7.90 14.10
C PRO A 166 1.21 -9.17 13.28
N LEU A 167 0.22 -10.05 13.10
CA LEU A 167 0.38 -11.22 12.24
C LEU A 167 0.52 -10.86 10.76
N GLY A 168 -0.26 -9.89 10.27
CA GLY A 168 -0.12 -9.36 8.90
C GLY A 168 1.26 -8.78 8.64
N LEU A 169 1.79 -7.98 9.56
CA LEU A 169 3.16 -7.45 9.46
C LEU A 169 4.21 -8.57 9.54
N HIS A 170 4.01 -9.57 10.39
CA HIS A 170 4.89 -10.72 10.47
C HIS A 170 4.98 -11.48 9.13
N ARG A 171 3.86 -11.58 8.39
CA ARG A 171 3.82 -12.20 7.05
C ARG A 171 4.61 -11.42 6.02
N LEU A 172 4.74 -10.10 6.15
CA LEU A 172 5.55 -9.28 5.27
C LEU A 172 7.05 -9.37 5.57
N ARG A 173 7.45 -9.87 6.75
CA ARG A 173 8.86 -9.90 7.17
C ARG A 173 9.80 -10.60 6.16
N PRO A 174 9.46 -11.76 5.56
CA PRO A 174 10.32 -12.41 4.57
C PRO A 174 10.57 -11.56 3.33
N LEU A 175 9.57 -10.78 2.91
CA LEU A 175 9.68 -9.88 1.76
C LEU A 175 10.71 -8.78 2.02
N TYR A 176 10.58 -8.06 3.13
CA TYR A 176 11.55 -7.01 3.50
C TYR A 176 12.95 -7.59 3.74
N LYS A 177 13.03 -8.76 4.37
CA LYS A 177 14.30 -9.45 4.58
C LYS A 177 14.99 -9.78 3.25
N SER A 178 14.25 -10.33 2.29
CA SER A 178 14.77 -10.65 0.96
C SER A 178 15.27 -9.41 0.22
N VAL A 179 14.58 -8.26 0.37
CA VAL A 179 15.04 -7.01 -0.24
C VAL A 179 16.36 -6.57 0.38
N CYS A 180 16.49 -6.56 1.70
CA CYS A 180 17.73 -6.18 2.37
C CYS A 180 18.91 -7.10 2.01
N GLU A 181 18.68 -8.42 1.95
CA GLU A 181 19.74 -9.39 1.59
C GLU A 181 20.20 -9.22 0.13
N ASN A 182 19.29 -8.89 -0.78
CA ASN A 182 19.60 -8.72 -2.20
C ASN A 182 20.21 -7.35 -2.55
N THR A 183 20.04 -6.33 -1.70
CA THR A 183 20.66 -5.02 -1.86
C THR A 183 22.06 -4.92 -1.27
N GLY A 184 22.55 -6.00 -0.64
CA GLY A 184 23.94 -6.10 -0.16
C GLY A 184 24.23 -5.31 1.13
N TYR A 185 23.22 -5.08 1.98
CA TYR A 185 23.37 -4.50 3.32
C TYR A 185 23.29 -5.55 4.42
#